data_AF-A0A0F9TVY8-F1
#
_entry.id   AF-A0A0F9TVY8-F1
#
_cell.length_a   1.000
_cell.length_b   1.000
_cell.length_c   1.000
_cell.angle_alpha   90.00
_cell.angle_beta   90.00
_cell.angle_gamma   90.00
#
_symmetry.space_group_name_H-M   'P 1'
#
loop_
_entity.id
_entity.type
_entity.pdbx_description
1 polymer ?
#
loop_
_entity_poly.entity_id
_entity_poly.type
_entity_poly.pdbx_seq_one_letter_code
_entity_poly.pdbx_strand_id
1 'polypeptide(L)'
;MTNKIGRNEPCPCKSGLKLKRCHGDVVLQNIAKEATQTIMGLHIAERHLEAGLVEADDQSYVTGVKALADKLAGLVPETIEINQVVVEPPVSVVNKLAEKEAAGGDNLSELQDDLAPCPKCGVWLPNDMKCFKCERIKKNA
;
A
#
# COMPACT_ATOMS: atom_id res chain seq x y z
N MET A 1 -24.90 27.53 -18.41
CA MET A 1 -25.60 26.47 -17.66
C MET A 1 -24.87 25.17 -17.91
N THR A 2 -24.18 24.60 -16.91
CA THR A 2 -23.54 23.29 -17.04
C THR A 2 -24.62 22.22 -16.98
N ASN A 3 -24.88 21.55 -18.10
CA ASN A 3 -25.80 20.42 -18.18
C ASN A 3 -25.32 19.33 -17.20
N LYS A 4 -25.98 19.24 -16.04
CA LYS A 4 -25.71 18.18 -15.06
C LYS A 4 -26.24 16.87 -15.63
N ILE A 5 -25.34 15.99 -16.04
CA ILE A 5 -25.67 14.65 -16.53
C ILE A 5 -26.42 13.91 -15.42
N GLY A 6 -27.61 13.39 -15.73
CA GLY A 6 -28.46 12.69 -14.77
C GLY A 6 -27.87 11.36 -14.32
N ARG A 7 -28.11 10.96 -13.06
CA ARG A 7 -27.58 9.72 -12.45
C ARG A 7 -27.89 8.43 -13.23
N ASN A 8 -28.96 8.42 -14.03
CA ASN A 8 -29.38 7.26 -14.83
C ASN A 8 -29.00 7.37 -16.32
N GLU A 9 -28.39 8.46 -16.74
CA GLU A 9 -27.93 8.66 -18.12
C GLU A 9 -26.85 7.63 -18.50
N PRO A 10 -26.62 7.39 -19.81
CA PRO A 10 -25.52 6.55 -20.27
C PRO A 10 -24.18 7.01 -19.70
N CYS A 11 -23.31 6.06 -19.38
CA CYS A 11 -21.96 6.35 -18.91
C CYS A 11 -21.20 7.16 -19.98
N PRO A 12 -20.55 8.27 -19.61
CA PRO A 12 -19.69 9.02 -20.52
C PRO A 12 -18.50 8.18 -21.03
N CYS A 13 -18.14 7.13 -20.29
CA CYS A 13 -17.16 6.11 -20.67
C CYS A 13 -17.62 5.16 -21.81
N LYS A 14 -18.86 5.32 -22.33
CA LYS A 14 -19.46 4.48 -23.39
C LYS A 14 -19.51 2.97 -23.12
N SER A 15 -19.41 2.56 -21.86
CA SER A 15 -19.44 1.15 -21.46
C SER A 15 -20.81 0.46 -21.57
N GLY A 16 -21.86 1.20 -21.94
CA GLY A 16 -23.25 0.70 -21.94
C GLY A 16 -23.94 0.70 -20.56
N LEU A 17 -23.26 1.13 -19.49
CA LEU A 17 -23.83 1.20 -18.14
C LEU A 17 -24.36 2.59 -17.80
N LYS A 18 -25.20 2.69 -16.76
CA LYS A 18 -25.72 3.98 -16.25
C LYS A 18 -24.62 4.75 -15.53
N LEU A 19 -24.68 6.08 -15.50
CA LEU A 19 -23.69 6.94 -14.80
C LEU A 19 -23.47 6.54 -13.33
N LYS A 20 -24.52 6.15 -12.60
CA LYS A 20 -24.39 5.61 -11.23
C LYS A 20 -23.63 4.29 -11.09
N ARG A 21 -23.41 3.60 -12.20
CA ARG A 21 -22.61 2.38 -12.34
C ARG A 21 -21.41 2.63 -13.25
N CYS A 22 -21.05 3.90 -13.46
CA CYS A 22 -19.86 4.27 -14.18
C CYS A 22 -18.65 3.71 -13.42
N HIS A 23 -17.79 2.99 -14.13
CA HIS A 23 -16.51 2.52 -13.61
C HIS A 23 -15.46 3.63 -13.69
N GLY A 24 -15.76 4.77 -14.31
CA GLY A 24 -14.76 5.71 -14.78
C GLY A 24 -14.17 5.26 -16.10
N ASP A 25 -13.03 5.83 -16.46
CA ASP A 25 -12.30 5.45 -17.66
C ASP A 25 -11.61 4.10 -17.43
N VAL A 26 -12.08 3.07 -18.14
CA VAL A 26 -11.55 1.70 -18.03
C VAL A 26 -10.07 1.65 -18.41
N VAL A 27 -9.63 2.51 -19.34
CA VAL A 27 -8.21 2.61 -19.72
C VAL A 27 -7.40 3.14 -18.54
N LEU A 28 -7.85 4.23 -17.90
CA LEU A 28 -7.18 4.77 -16.71
C LEU A 28 -7.21 3.79 -15.54
N GLN A 29 -8.29 3.02 -15.37
CA GLN A 29 -8.36 1.99 -14.33
C GLN A 29 -7.35 0.87 -14.57
N ASN A 30 -7.18 0.43 -15.81
CA ASN A 30 -6.19 -0.58 -16.17
C ASN A 30 -4.77 -0.05 -15.95
N ILE A 31 -4.48 1.18 -16.40
CA ILE A 31 -3.21 1.88 -16.15
C ILE A 31 -2.92 1.94 -14.65
N ALA A 32 -3.88 2.39 -13.84
CA ALA A 32 -3.73 2.48 -12.39
C ALA A 32 -3.49 1.11 -11.74
N LYS A 33 -4.16 0.07 -12.22
CA LYS A 33 -3.98 -1.31 -11.74
C LYS A 33 -2.57 -1.83 -12.04
N GLU A 34 -2.09 -1.64 -13.27
CA GLU A 34 -0.74 -2.05 -13.66
C GLU A 34 0.35 -1.27 -12.93
N ALA A 35 0.16 0.05 -12.76
CA ALA A 35 1.06 0.88 -11.96
C ALA A 35 1.12 0.39 -10.50
N THR A 36 -0.02 0.08 -9.89
CA THR A 36 -0.10 -0.42 -8.51
C THR A 36 0.63 -1.75 -8.35
N GLN A 37 0.44 -2.69 -9.27
CA GLN A 37 1.14 -3.99 -9.25
C GLN A 37 2.65 -3.82 -9.36
N THR A 38 3.09 -2.88 -10.21
CA THR A 38 4.50 -2.56 -10.42
C THR A 38 5.14 -1.96 -9.16
N ILE A 39 4.46 -1.01 -8.52
CA ILE A 39 4.90 -0.39 -7.25
C ILE A 39 4.94 -1.43 -6.12
N MET A 40 3.94 -2.30 -6.03
CA MET A 40 3.96 -3.40 -5.05
C MET A 40 5.16 -4.33 -5.26
N GLY A 41 5.51 -4.65 -6.50
CA GLY A 41 6.70 -5.44 -6.82
C GLY A 41 7.99 -4.79 -6.32
N LEU A 42 8.11 -3.47 -6.50
CA LEU A 42 9.25 -2.68 -5.98
C LEU A 42 9.35 -2.77 -4.45
N HIS A 43 8.25 -2.52 -3.73
CA HIS A 43 8.24 -2.59 -2.25
C HIS A 43 8.51 -4.00 -1.70
N ILE A 44 8.17 -5.05 -2.46
CA ILE A 44 8.50 -6.42 -2.07
C ILE A 44 10.00 -6.65 -2.27
N ALA A 45 10.55 -6.26 -3.42
CA ALA A 45 11.98 -6.40 -3.70
C ALA A 45 12.84 -5.62 -2.69
N GLU A 46 12.46 -4.38 -2.37
CA GLU A 46 13.13 -3.56 -1.36
C GLU A 46 13.14 -4.24 0.01
N ARG A 47 12.00 -4.79 0.45
CA ARG A 47 11.93 -5.55 1.71
C ARG A 47 12.78 -6.81 1.72
N HIS A 48 12.87 -7.52 0.59
CA HIS A 48 13.74 -8.69 0.48
C HIS A 48 15.22 -8.31 0.55
N LEU A 49 15.60 -7.18 -0.04
CA LEU A 49 16.96 -6.64 0.04
C LEU A 49 17.30 -6.22 1.49
N GLU A 50 16.41 -5.47 2.14
CA GLU A 50 16.57 -5.04 3.54
C GLU A 50 16.65 -6.22 4.52
N ALA A 51 15.89 -7.29 4.25
CA ALA A 51 15.92 -8.50 5.05
C ALA A 51 17.14 -9.41 4.75
N GLY A 52 18.02 -9.03 3.81
CA GLY A 52 19.16 -9.84 3.40
C GLY A 52 18.76 -11.18 2.76
N LEU A 53 17.52 -11.30 2.27
CA LEU A 53 17.01 -12.52 1.64
C LEU A 53 17.48 -12.67 0.19
N VAL A 54 17.92 -11.56 -0.40
CA VAL A 54 18.43 -11.49 -1.77
C VAL A 54 19.68 -10.62 -1.75
N GLU A 55 20.79 -11.17 -2.24
CA GLU A 55 21.97 -10.38 -2.56
C GLU A 55 21.79 -9.84 -3.98
N ALA A 56 21.73 -8.52 -4.11
CA ALA A 56 21.81 -7.84 -5.39
C ALA A 56 23.02 -6.93 -5.35
N ASP A 57 23.91 -7.04 -6.33
CA ASP A 57 24.91 -6.01 -6.54
C ASP A 57 24.24 -4.69 -6.95
N ASP A 58 24.87 -3.56 -6.62
CA ASP A 58 24.33 -2.22 -6.87
C ASP A 58 23.90 -2.02 -8.33
N GLN A 59 24.62 -2.63 -9.27
CA GLN A 59 24.34 -2.50 -10.71
C GLN A 59 23.07 -3.27 -11.11
N SER A 60 22.87 -4.48 -10.57
CA SER A 60 21.66 -5.28 -10.78
C SER A 60 20.42 -4.60 -10.19
N TYR A 61 20.53 -4.01 -8.98
CA TYR A 61 19.45 -3.24 -8.37
C TYR A 61 19.06 -2.03 -9.23
N VAL A 62 20.04 -1.20 -9.60
CA VAL A 62 19.80 0.00 -10.42
C VAL A 62 19.21 -0.36 -11.77
N THR A 63 19.68 -1.44 -12.41
CA THR A 63 19.14 -1.92 -13.69
C THR A 63 17.68 -2.36 -13.55
N GLY A 64 17.35 -3.11 -12.50
CA GLY A 64 15.98 -3.56 -12.23
C GLY A 64 15.02 -2.40 -11.97
N VAL A 65 15.43 -1.44 -11.14
CA VAL A 65 14.60 -0.26 -10.84
C VAL A 65 14.43 0.63 -12.08
N LYS A 66 15.47 0.82 -12.91
CA LYS A 66 15.35 1.54 -14.19
C LYS A 66 14.35 0.87 -15.14
N ALA A 67 14.43 -0.45 -15.31
CA ALA A 67 13.50 -1.18 -16.17
C ALA A 67 12.03 -1.05 -15.68
N LEU A 68 11.83 -1.01 -14.37
CA LEU A 68 10.52 -0.76 -13.76
C LEU A 68 10.05 0.68 -13.94
N ALA A 69 10.94 1.66 -13.80
CA ALA A 69 10.66 3.07 -14.05
C ALA A 69 10.28 3.31 -15.52
N ASP A 70 11.00 2.71 -16.47
CA ASP A 70 10.69 2.77 -17.91
C ASP A 70 9.32 2.15 -18.21
N LYS A 71 8.99 1.03 -17.56
CA LYS A 71 7.67 0.40 -17.66
C LYS A 71 6.57 1.32 -17.14
N LEU A 72 6.79 1.98 -16.00
CA LEU A 72 5.84 2.96 -15.46
C LEU A 72 5.68 4.17 -16.38
N ALA A 73 6.77 4.68 -16.95
CA ALA A 73 6.74 5.79 -17.90
C ALA A 73 5.91 5.44 -19.15
N GLY A 74 6.01 4.20 -19.66
CA GLY A 74 5.22 3.71 -20.78
C GLY A 74 3.72 3.55 -20.48
N LEU A 75 3.31 3.53 -19.21
CA LEU A 75 1.90 3.46 -18.80
C LEU A 75 1.25 4.84 -18.65
N VAL A 76 2.06 5.90 -18.58
CA VAL A 76 1.55 7.25 -18.40
C VAL A 76 1.06 7.78 -19.76
N PRO A 77 -0.21 8.20 -19.87
CA PRO A 77 -0.73 8.75 -21.13
C PRO A 77 0.04 10.04 -21.49
N GLU A 78 0.26 10.28 -22.79
CA GLU A 78 1.03 11.43 -23.33
C GLU A 78 0.59 12.81 -22.80
N THR A 79 -0.61 12.89 -22.22
CA THR A 79 -1.15 14.07 -21.55
C THR A 79 -0.54 14.38 -20.18
N ILE A 80 0.29 13.51 -19.62
CA ILE A 80 0.94 13.68 -18.31
C ILE A 80 2.45 13.64 -18.50
N GLU A 81 3.13 14.76 -18.25
CA GLU A 81 4.60 14.83 -18.26
C GLU A 81 5.19 14.33 -16.93
N ILE A 82 6.08 13.35 -17.02
CA ILE A 82 6.93 12.94 -15.90
C ILE A 82 8.21 13.79 -15.94
N ASN A 83 8.30 14.78 -15.06
CA ASN A 83 9.43 15.72 -15.05
C ASN A 83 10.75 15.10 -14.55
N GLN A 84 10.70 14.20 -13.57
CA GLN A 84 11.90 13.54 -13.04
C GLN A 84 11.53 12.25 -12.29
N VAL A 85 12.30 11.18 -12.53
CA VAL A 85 12.32 9.98 -11.68
C VAL A 85 13.68 9.93 -11.00
N VAL A 86 13.71 10.19 -9.69
CA VAL A 86 14.92 10.08 -8.89
C VAL A 86 14.93 8.69 -8.24
N VAL A 87 15.93 7.88 -8.58
CA VAL A 87 16.17 6.57 -7.97
C VAL A 87 17.43 6.69 -7.14
N GLU A 88 17.28 6.67 -5.82
CA GLU A 88 18.41 6.59 -4.90
C GLU A 88 18.54 5.14 -4.42
N PRO A 89 19.75 4.54 -4.41
CA PRO A 89 19.95 3.24 -3.80
C PRO A 89 19.57 3.33 -2.31
N PRO A 90 18.95 2.28 -1.74
CA PRO A 90 18.59 2.27 -0.34
C PRO A 90 19.87 2.42 0.48
N VAL A 91 19.96 3.50 1.25
CA VAL A 91 21.03 3.68 2.23
C VAL A 91 20.95 2.48 3.17
N SER A 92 21.99 1.65 3.23
CA SER A 92 22.00 0.40 4.00
C SER A 92 21.36 0.59 5.38
N VAL A 93 20.11 0.12 5.53
CA VAL A 93 19.31 0.27 6.76
C VAL A 93 19.87 -0.63 7.88
N VAL A 94 20.95 -1.36 7.60
CA VAL A 94 21.69 -2.22 8.53
C VAL A 94 22.02 -1.51 9.86
N ASN A 95 22.08 -0.18 9.89
CA ASN A 95 22.28 0.56 11.14
C ASN A 95 21.00 0.98 11.89
N LYS A 96 19.80 1.05 11.28
CA LYS A 96 18.61 1.53 12.01
C LYS A 96 17.96 0.48 12.91
N LEU A 97 18.13 -0.81 12.60
CA LEU A 97 17.72 -1.90 13.49
C LEU A 97 18.71 -2.06 14.65
N ALA A 98 20.01 -2.00 14.38
CA ALA A 98 21.04 -1.98 15.41
C ALA A 98 20.92 -0.75 16.33
N GLU A 99 20.57 0.43 15.79
CA GLU A 99 20.28 1.62 16.59
C GLU A 99 18.99 1.50 17.40
N LYS A 100 17.96 0.78 16.93
CA LYS A 100 16.74 0.49 17.70
C LYS A 100 16.94 -0.56 18.79
N GLU A 101 17.76 -1.58 18.55
CA GLU A 101 18.19 -2.54 19.57
C GLU A 101 19.09 -1.86 20.61
N ALA A 102 20.00 -0.97 20.20
CA ALA A 102 20.84 -0.18 21.09
C ALA A 102 20.06 0.91 21.86
N ALA A 103 18.93 1.38 21.33
CA ALA A 103 18.04 2.35 21.99
C ALA A 103 17.07 1.73 23.00
N GLY A 104 17.15 0.42 23.26
CA GLY A 104 16.34 -0.24 24.29
C GLY A 104 14.85 -0.25 23.97
N GLY A 105 14.47 -0.56 22.73
CA GLY A 105 13.07 -0.78 22.40
C GLY A 105 12.53 -2.02 23.11
N ASP A 106 11.42 -1.85 23.82
CA ASP A 106 10.75 -2.89 24.61
C ASP A 106 10.67 -4.22 23.85
N ASN A 107 11.06 -5.30 24.53
CA ASN A 107 11.27 -6.59 23.92
C ASN A 107 9.92 -7.11 23.39
N LEU A 108 9.90 -7.81 22.26
CA LEU A 108 8.65 -8.42 21.74
C LEU A 108 7.94 -9.31 22.78
N SER A 109 8.67 -9.83 23.79
CA SER A 109 8.08 -10.56 24.91
C SER A 109 7.32 -9.67 25.90
N GLU A 110 7.77 -8.43 26.16
CA GLU A 110 7.08 -7.48 27.04
C GLU A 110 5.75 -7.03 26.43
N LEU A 111 5.69 -6.86 25.10
CA LEU A 111 4.44 -6.59 24.38
C LEU A 111 3.45 -7.77 24.37
N GLN A 112 3.92 -9.00 24.60
CA GLN A 112 3.08 -10.20 24.67
C GLN A 112 2.48 -10.39 26.07
N ASP A 113 3.21 -10.03 27.12
CA ASP A 113 2.74 -10.09 28.51
C ASP A 113 1.60 -9.09 28.79
N ASP A 114 1.49 -8.06 27.95
CA ASP A 114 0.44 -7.04 28.05
C ASP A 114 -0.86 -7.39 27.32
N LEU A 115 -1.01 -8.59 26.75
CA LEU A 115 -2.26 -9.02 26.11
C LEU A 115 -3.04 -9.99 27.00
N ALA A 116 -4.29 -9.64 27.33
CA ALA A 116 -5.24 -10.55 27.98
C ALA A 116 -6.46 -10.84 27.08
N PRO A 117 -7.00 -12.07 27.10
CA PRO A 117 -8.21 -12.39 26.36
C PRO A 117 -9.42 -11.69 27.00
N CYS A 118 -10.25 -11.05 26.17
CA CYS A 118 -11.50 -10.45 26.62
C CYS A 118 -12.40 -11.52 27.29
N PRO A 119 -12.88 -11.30 28.53
CA PRO A 119 -13.65 -12.31 29.26
C PRO A 119 -15.01 -12.64 28.62
N LYS A 120 -15.49 -11.82 27.68
CA LYS A 120 -16.79 -12.02 27.02
C LYS A 120 -16.70 -12.72 25.68
N CYS A 121 -15.63 -12.50 24.92
CA CYS A 121 -15.54 -12.99 23.53
C CYS A 121 -14.21 -13.62 23.15
N GLY A 122 -13.24 -13.70 24.07
CA GLY A 122 -11.96 -14.37 23.88
C GLY A 122 -10.98 -13.64 22.95
N VAL A 123 -11.31 -12.45 22.47
CA VAL A 123 -10.38 -11.64 21.65
C VAL A 123 -9.25 -11.12 22.54
N TRP A 124 -8.00 -11.42 22.16
CA TRP A 124 -6.80 -10.91 22.81
C TRP A 124 -6.67 -9.41 22.57
N LEU A 125 -6.51 -8.65 23.66
CA LEU A 125 -6.45 -7.20 23.66
C LEU A 125 -5.38 -6.76 24.66
N PRO A 126 -4.80 -5.56 24.48
CA PRO A 126 -3.98 -4.95 25.52
C PRO A 126 -4.72 -4.90 26.87
N ASN A 127 -3.98 -5.12 27.95
CA ASN A 127 -4.48 -4.97 29.31
C ASN A 127 -5.16 -3.59 29.45
N ASP A 128 -6.27 -3.57 30.19
CA ASP A 128 -7.11 -2.38 30.42
C ASP A 128 -7.82 -1.75 29.19
N MET A 129 -7.68 -2.32 27.98
CA MET A 129 -8.46 -1.86 26.82
C MET A 129 -9.89 -2.40 26.80
N LYS A 130 -10.83 -1.52 26.41
CA LYS A 130 -12.23 -1.91 26.18
C LYS A 130 -12.35 -2.74 24.90
N CYS A 131 -13.07 -3.86 24.99
CA CYS A 131 -13.31 -4.71 23.82
C CYS A 131 -14.29 -4.05 22.83
N PHE A 132 -13.76 -3.48 21.76
CA PHE A 132 -14.55 -2.87 20.68
C PHE A 132 -15.60 -3.81 20.08
N LYS A 133 -15.30 -5.12 19.98
CA LYS A 133 -16.25 -6.12 19.50
C LYS A 133 -17.49 -6.19 20.41
N CYS A 134 -17.28 -6.25 21.73
CA CYS A 134 -18.38 -6.26 22.70
C CYS A 134 -19.08 -4.90 22.81
N GLU A 135 -18.37 -3.78 22.67
CA GLU A 135 -18.99 -2.45 22.67
C GLU A 135 -19.88 -2.22 21.46
N ARG A 136 -19.47 -2.71 20.29
CA ARG A 136 -20.24 -2.56 19.05
C ARG A 136 -21.50 -3.42 19.04
N ILE A 137 -21.47 -4.60 19.67
CA ILE A 137 -22.67 -5.44 19.86
C ILE A 137 -23.71 -4.73 20.75
N LYS A 138 -23.27 -4.00 21.79
CA LYS A 138 -24.17 -3.22 22.65
C LYS A 138 -24.85 -2.03 21.98
N LYS A 139 -24.28 -1.48 20.90
CA LYS A 139 -24.87 -0.33 20.19
C LYS A 139 -25.96 -0.72 19.19
N ASN A 140 -26.10 -2.02 18.89
CA ASN A 140 -27.04 -2.55 17.91
C ASN A 140 -28.10 -3.48 18.55
N ALA A 141 -28.16 -3.53 19.87
CA ALA A 141 -29.16 -4.23 20.67
C ALA A 141 -29.99 -3.19 21.43
#